data_AF-A0A2A4ZWP2-F1
#
_entry.id   AF-A0A2A4ZWP2-F1
#
_cell.length_a   1.000
_cell.length_b   1.000
_cell.length_c   1.000
_cell.angle_alpha   90.00
_cell.angle_beta   90.00
_cell.angle_gamma   90.00
#
_symmetry.space_group_name_H-M   'P 1'
#
loop_
_entity.id
_entity.type
_entity.pdbx_description
1 polymer ?
#
loop_
_entity_poly.entity_id
_entity_poly.type
_entity_poly.pdbx_seq_one_letter_code
_entity_poly.pdbx_strand_id
1 'polypeptide(L)'
;MRSVLAISFAAFFLSACFGDQSAKIVRTEQGIPHITSSTWLGLGFGYGYAYAQDNFCLIMKDVVRANGQSARYLGAEGDIAQDLIHALYNEDGLINDNFASRFSKQGQDV
;
A
#
# COMPACT_ATOMS: atom_id res chain seq x y z
N MET A 1 -38.03 -19.72 28.00
CA MET A 1 -37.52 -18.32 27.98
C MET A 1 -36.05 -18.30 28.40
N ARG A 2 -35.19 -18.89 27.58
CA ARG A 2 -33.73 -18.98 27.74
C ARG A 2 -33.25 -19.18 26.30
N SER A 3 -32.41 -18.29 25.75
CA SER A 3 -31.60 -18.49 24.51
C SER A 3 -31.39 -17.25 23.61
N VAL A 4 -31.63 -16.01 24.07
CA VAL A 4 -31.36 -14.81 23.23
C VAL A 4 -30.02 -14.11 23.56
N LEU A 5 -29.31 -14.49 24.63
CA LEU A 5 -28.13 -13.75 25.11
C LEU A 5 -26.80 -14.07 24.38
N ALA A 6 -26.72 -15.08 23.52
CA ALA A 6 -25.43 -15.57 22.99
C ALA A 6 -24.95 -14.85 21.71
N ILE A 7 -25.78 -14.02 21.06
CA ILE A 7 -25.46 -13.46 19.74
C ILE A 7 -24.64 -12.15 19.83
N SER A 8 -24.61 -11.46 20.98
CA SER A 8 -23.89 -10.17 21.10
C SER A 8 -22.38 -10.27 21.34
N PHE A 9 -21.82 -11.42 21.74
CA PHE A 9 -20.39 -11.50 22.08
C PHE A 9 -19.47 -11.78 20.88
N ALA A 10 -20.00 -12.33 19.78
CA ALA A 10 -19.22 -12.65 18.58
C ALA A 10 -18.85 -11.42 17.74
N ALA A 11 -19.59 -10.31 17.88
CA ALA A 11 -19.35 -9.09 17.10
C ALA A 11 -18.14 -8.27 17.58
N PHE A 12 -17.68 -8.47 18.82
CA PHE A 12 -16.58 -7.68 19.39
C PHE A 12 -15.18 -8.21 19.05
N PHE A 13 -15.06 -9.49 18.68
CA PHE A 13 -13.78 -10.12 18.33
C PHE A 13 -13.38 -9.94 16.86
N LEU A 14 -14.26 -9.40 16.01
CA LEU A 14 -13.99 -9.28 14.57
C LEU A 14 -13.13 -8.06 14.21
N SER A 15 -13.00 -7.08 15.11
CA SER A 15 -12.36 -5.78 14.80
C SER A 15 -10.83 -5.76 15.01
N ALA A 16 -10.22 -6.84 15.49
CA ALA A 16 -8.78 -6.87 15.83
C ALA A 16 -7.85 -7.32 14.67
N CYS A 17 -8.40 -7.64 13.49
CA CYS A 17 -7.60 -8.18 12.38
C CYS A 17 -6.97 -7.10 11.47
N PHE A 18 -7.45 -5.85 11.55
CA PHE A 18 -6.88 -4.74 10.79
C PHE A 18 -6.02 -3.92 11.73
N GLY A 19 -4.71 -3.88 11.48
CA GLY A 19 -3.79 -3.02 12.23
C GLY A 19 -4.25 -1.56 12.20
N ASP A 20 -3.82 -0.78 13.21
CA ASP A 20 -4.16 0.65 13.30
C ASP A 20 -3.52 1.43 12.13
N GLN A 21 -4.37 1.87 11.19
CA GLN A 21 -4.02 2.69 10.02
C GLN A 21 -4.19 4.19 10.28
N SER A 22 -4.38 4.61 11.53
CA SER A 22 -4.59 6.02 11.84
C SER A 22 -3.31 6.84 11.64
N ALA A 23 -3.47 8.04 11.05
CA ALA A 23 -2.39 8.99 10.87
C ALA A 23 -2.92 10.42 10.97
N LYS A 24 -2.15 11.30 11.61
CA LYS A 24 -2.38 12.74 11.58
C LYS A 24 -1.47 13.36 10.52
N ILE A 25 -2.07 14.11 9.61
CA ILE A 25 -1.37 14.81 8.52
C ILE A 25 -1.58 16.30 8.69
N VAL A 26 -0.49 17.07 8.80
CA VAL A 26 -0.51 18.53 8.82
C VAL A 26 0.36 19.02 7.67
N ARG A 27 -0.13 19.97 6.89
CA ARG A 27 0.62 20.58 5.79
C ARG A 27 1.08 21.99 6.15
N THR A 28 2.29 22.31 5.74
CA THR A 28 2.79 23.69 5.73
C THR A 28 2.21 24.46 4.52
N GLU A 29 2.52 25.75 4.43
CA GLU A 29 2.00 26.63 3.36
C GLU A 29 2.33 26.12 1.94
N GLN A 30 3.51 25.54 1.73
CA GLN A 30 3.93 24.98 0.45
C GLN A 30 3.44 23.54 0.22
N GLY A 31 2.53 23.04 1.06
CA GLY A 31 1.94 21.71 0.91
C GLY A 31 2.79 20.55 1.43
N ILE A 32 3.94 20.81 2.07
CA ILE A 32 4.83 19.76 2.59
C ILE A 32 4.13 19.03 3.75
N PRO A 33 3.88 17.70 3.64
CA PRO A 33 3.16 16.96 4.66
C PRO A 33 4.09 16.56 5.82
N HIS A 34 3.67 16.85 7.04
CA HIS A 34 4.20 16.29 8.28
C HIS A 34 3.23 15.22 8.77
N ILE A 35 3.66 13.96 8.79
CA ILE A 35 2.82 12.80 9.11
C ILE A 35 3.29 12.20 10.43
N THR A 36 2.35 11.97 11.34
CA THR A 36 2.61 11.32 12.63
C THR A 36 1.62 10.18 12.86
N SER A 37 2.11 9.05 13.35
CA SER A 37 1.34 7.85 13.68
C SER A 37 1.95 7.14 14.88
N SER A 38 1.14 6.35 15.61
CA SER A 38 1.56 5.43 16.68
C SER A 38 2.15 4.13 16.15
N THR A 39 1.88 3.78 14.89
CA THR A 39 2.29 2.52 14.24
C THR A 39 2.97 2.78 12.89
N TRP A 40 3.79 1.82 12.44
CA TRP A 40 4.40 1.86 11.10
C TRP A 40 3.37 1.73 9.99
N LEU A 41 2.35 0.88 10.18
CA LEU A 41 1.23 0.77 9.26
C LEU A 41 0.51 2.11 9.06
N GLY A 42 0.12 2.78 10.16
CA GLY A 42 -0.51 4.10 10.09
C GLY A 42 0.42 5.14 9.48
N LEU A 43 1.73 5.09 9.75
CA LEU A 43 2.69 6.01 9.14
C LEU A 43 2.76 5.81 7.62
N GLY A 44 2.86 4.56 7.16
CA GLY A 44 2.84 4.19 5.74
C GLY A 44 1.54 4.59 5.06
N PHE A 45 0.40 4.38 5.72
CA PHE A 45 -0.91 4.82 5.24
C PHE A 45 -0.97 6.35 5.06
N GLY A 46 -0.57 7.11 6.08
CA GLY A 46 -0.56 8.57 6.03
C GLY A 46 0.39 9.12 4.96
N TYR A 47 1.55 8.47 4.76
CA TYR A 47 2.49 8.80 3.69
C TYR A 47 1.91 8.55 2.30
N GLY A 48 1.39 7.34 2.05
CA GLY A 48 0.76 7.00 0.79
C GLY A 48 -0.41 7.94 0.46
N TYR A 49 -1.25 8.23 1.45
CA TYR A 49 -2.38 9.16 1.30
C TYR A 49 -1.92 10.59 1.00
N ALA A 50 -0.91 11.10 1.70
CA ALA A 50 -0.37 12.44 1.44
C ALA A 50 0.24 12.54 0.05
N TYR A 51 1.04 11.55 -0.36
CA TYR A 51 1.69 11.53 -1.66
C TYR A 51 0.68 11.38 -2.81
N ALA A 52 -0.33 10.52 -2.65
CA ALA A 52 -1.37 10.31 -3.67
C ALA A 52 -2.19 11.58 -3.92
N GLN A 53 -2.49 12.40 -2.90
CA GLN A 53 -3.18 13.68 -3.11
C GLN A 53 -2.46 14.58 -4.09
N ASP A 54 -1.12 14.56 -4.07
CA ASP A 54 -0.29 15.47 -4.87
C ASP A 54 0.16 14.83 -6.20
N ASN A 55 0.33 13.50 -6.24
CA ASN A 55 1.05 12.78 -7.31
C ASN A 55 0.33 11.52 -7.81
N PHE A 56 -1.00 11.39 -7.61
CA PHE A 56 -1.74 10.18 -7.98
C PHE A 56 -1.47 9.70 -9.41
N CYS A 57 -1.56 10.58 -10.40
CA CYS A 57 -1.38 10.19 -11.80
C CYS A 57 0.04 9.71 -12.10
N LEU A 58 1.06 10.32 -11.46
CA LEU A 58 2.45 9.95 -11.65
C LEU A 58 2.69 8.53 -11.11
N ILE A 59 2.31 8.29 -9.86
CA ILE A 59 2.54 6.98 -9.25
C ILE A 59 1.77 5.86 -9.95
N MET A 60 0.54 6.12 -10.40
CA MET A 60 -0.23 5.10 -11.10
C MET A 60 0.37 4.73 -12.46
N LYS A 61 1.01 5.68 -13.17
CA LYS A 61 1.78 5.36 -14.39
C LYS A 61 2.96 4.45 -14.07
N ASP A 62 3.66 4.71 -12.98
CA ASP A 62 4.80 3.89 -12.56
C ASP A 62 4.36 2.50 -12.08
N VAL A 63 3.22 2.38 -11.39
CA VAL A 63 2.62 1.08 -11.04
C VAL A 63 2.30 0.27 -12.30
N VAL A 64 1.70 0.90 -13.31
CA VAL A 64 1.41 0.23 -14.60
C VAL A 64 2.69 -0.26 -15.29
N ARG A 65 3.77 0.55 -15.27
CA ARG A 65 5.08 0.16 -15.83
C ARG A 65 5.75 -0.95 -15.02
N ALA A 66 5.70 -0.86 -13.70
CA ALA A 66 6.24 -1.88 -12.81
C ALA A 66 5.54 -3.23 -13.00
N ASN A 67 4.24 -3.24 -13.29
CA ASN A 67 3.51 -4.46 -13.63
C ASN A 67 3.77 -4.96 -15.06
N GLY A 68 4.58 -4.27 -15.86
CA GLY A 68 4.82 -4.60 -17.26
C GLY A 68 3.58 -4.49 -18.13
N GLN A 69 2.74 -3.47 -17.90
CA GLN A 69 1.48 -3.27 -18.62
C GLN A 69 1.39 -1.91 -19.31
N SER A 70 2.51 -1.22 -19.50
CA SER A 70 2.54 0.13 -20.05
C SER A 70 2.04 0.20 -21.49
N ALA A 71 2.38 -0.76 -22.34
CA ALA A 71 1.92 -0.82 -23.73
C ALA A 71 0.39 -1.02 -23.83
N ARG A 72 -0.21 -1.69 -22.83
CA ARG A 72 -1.66 -1.92 -22.77
C ARG A 72 -2.44 -0.66 -22.36
N TYR A 73 -1.94 0.07 -21.36
CA TYR A 73 -2.72 1.14 -20.71
C TYR A 73 -2.26 2.56 -21.04
N LEU A 74 -1.01 2.76 -21.48
CA LEU A 74 -0.44 4.08 -21.74
C LEU A 74 -0.28 4.39 -23.24
N GLY A 75 -0.58 3.43 -24.12
CA GLY A 75 -0.54 3.61 -25.57
C GLY A 75 0.85 4.03 -26.06
N ALA A 76 0.96 5.21 -26.67
CA ALA A 76 2.22 5.71 -27.23
C ALA A 76 3.32 5.97 -26.20
N GLU A 77 2.97 6.10 -24.91
CA GLU A 77 3.95 6.25 -23.83
C GLU A 77 4.38 4.91 -23.20
N GLY A 78 3.82 3.80 -23.68
CA GLY A 78 4.18 2.45 -23.25
C GLY A 78 5.28 1.83 -24.10
N ASP A 79 5.94 0.80 -23.56
CA ASP A 79 7.04 0.11 -24.22
C ASP A 79 7.00 -1.40 -23.91
N ILE A 80 6.80 -2.22 -24.96
CA ILE A 80 6.74 -3.69 -24.84
C ILE A 80 8.07 -4.29 -24.39
N ALA A 81 9.21 -3.71 -24.79
CA ALA A 81 10.51 -4.19 -24.35
C ALA A 81 10.68 -3.93 -22.86
N GLN A 82 10.31 -2.74 -22.39
CA GLN A 82 10.31 -2.39 -20.97
C GLN A 82 9.34 -3.27 -20.18
N ASP A 83 8.15 -3.53 -20.72
CA ASP A 83 7.13 -4.36 -20.08
C ASP A 83 7.61 -5.81 -19.90
N LEU A 84 8.27 -6.38 -20.91
CA LEU A 84 8.84 -7.72 -20.82
C LEU A 84 9.83 -7.82 -19.66
N ILE A 85 10.74 -6.85 -19.54
CA ILE A 85 11.74 -6.84 -18.48
C ILE A 85 11.08 -6.71 -17.10
N HIS A 86 10.09 -5.83 -16.95
CA HIS A 86 9.40 -5.66 -15.66
C HIS A 86 8.57 -6.89 -15.27
N ALA A 87 7.91 -7.52 -16.23
CA ALA A 87 7.19 -8.77 -16.00
C ALA A 87 8.12 -9.93 -15.58
N LEU A 88 9.37 -9.94 -16.07
CA LEU A 88 10.37 -10.94 -15.67
C LEU A 88 10.96 -10.67 -14.28
N TYR A 89 11.25 -9.42 -13.93
CA TYR A 89 11.88 -9.10 -12.64
C TYR A 89 10.89 -9.04 -11.48
N ASN A 90 9.64 -8.62 -11.73
CA ASN A 90 8.62 -8.44 -10.70
C ASN A 90 7.73 -9.67 -10.53
N GLU A 91 8.29 -10.86 -10.79
CA GLU A 91 7.64 -12.13 -10.47
C GLU A 91 7.64 -12.38 -8.95
N ASP A 92 6.52 -12.87 -8.41
CA ASP A 92 6.33 -13.07 -6.96
C ASP A 92 7.42 -13.93 -6.31
N GLY A 93 7.92 -14.96 -7.00
CA GLY A 93 9.01 -15.80 -6.49
C GLY A 93 10.30 -15.00 -6.31
N LEU A 94 10.68 -14.20 -7.32
CA LEU A 94 11.87 -13.36 -7.27
C LEU A 94 11.74 -12.25 -6.22
N ILE A 95 10.56 -11.64 -6.09
CA ILE A 95 10.30 -10.61 -5.09
C ILE A 95 10.42 -11.20 -3.68
N ASN A 96 9.77 -12.33 -3.41
CA ASN A 96 9.75 -12.90 -2.06
C ASN A 96 11.13 -13.41 -1.63
N ASP A 97 11.84 -14.07 -2.54
CA ASP A 97 13.13 -14.68 -2.24
C ASP A 97 14.25 -13.63 -2.11
N ASN A 98 14.26 -12.61 -2.97
CA ASN A 98 15.37 -11.65 -3.05
C ASN A 98 15.12 -10.33 -2.32
N PHE A 99 13.85 -9.95 -2.13
CA PHE A 99 13.48 -8.63 -1.65
C PHE A 99 12.72 -8.72 -0.32
N ALA A 100 11.52 -9.31 -0.32
CA ALA A 100 10.64 -9.31 0.84
C ALA A 100 11.33 -9.90 2.08
N SER A 101 11.98 -11.05 1.95
CA SER A 101 12.68 -11.73 3.06
C SER A 101 13.79 -10.90 3.74
N ARG A 102 14.26 -9.82 3.10
CA ARG A 102 15.40 -9.00 3.56
C ARG A 102 15.00 -7.68 4.21
N PHE A 103 13.71 -7.30 4.15
CA PHE A 103 13.23 -6.11 4.85
C PHE A 103 13.17 -6.37 6.36
N SER A 104 13.59 -5.38 7.14
CA SER A 104 13.48 -5.47 8.60
C SER A 104 12.01 -5.65 8.99
N LYS A 105 11.76 -6.37 10.09
CA LYS A 105 10.40 -6.57 10.61
C LYS A 105 9.62 -5.25 10.74
N GLN A 106 10.32 -4.17 11.07
CA GLN A 106 9.74 -2.83 11.18
C GLN A 106 9.03 -2.32 9.91
N GLY A 107 9.44 -2.78 8.71
CA GLY A 107 8.76 -2.49 7.45
C GLY A 107 7.77 -3.57 7.00
N GLN A 108 7.79 -4.75 7.62
CA GLN A 108 6.92 -5.89 7.31
C GLN A 108 5.75 -6.08 8.30
N ASP A 109 5.82 -5.47 9.48
CA ASP A 109 4.80 -5.50 10.53
C ASP A 109 3.60 -4.56 10.19
N VAL A 110 3.25 -4.46 8.90
CA VAL A 110 2.05 -3.79 8.37
C VAL A 110 0.83 -4.69 8.48
#